data_AF-A0A925AA26-F1
#
_entry.id   AF-A0A925AA26-F1
#
_cell.length_a   1.000
_cell.length_b   1.000
_cell.length_c   1.000
_cell.angle_alpha   90.00
_cell.angle_beta   90.00
_cell.angle_gamma   90.00
#
_symmetry.space_group_name_H-M   'P 1'
#
loop_
_entity.id
_entity.type
_entity.pdbx_description
1 polymer ?
#
loop_
_entity_poly.entity_id
_entity_poly.type
_entity_poly.pdbx_seq_one_letter_code
_entity_poly.pdbx_strand_id
1 'polypeptide(L)'
;MAGDITLAQAEEKARIATQTRLGAYDVPDDLMGQVVLTTLFEGDDRVFVLYVPGETRSAPMIVAKTRVNLKTGALSVEVPTLSKKGA
;
A
#
# COMPACT_ATOMS: atom_id res chain seq x y z
N MET A 1 22.85 -2.59 -16.83
CA MET A 1 21.64 -1.78 -17.03
C MET A 1 20.67 -2.17 -15.94
N ALA A 2 20.49 -1.35 -14.90
CA ALA A 2 19.38 -1.56 -13.98
C ALA A 2 18.13 -1.27 -14.81
N GLY A 3 17.38 -2.30 -15.18
CA GLY A 3 16.19 -2.14 -16.00
C GLY A 3 15.16 -1.40 -15.16
N ASP A 4 14.89 -0.14 -15.51
CA ASP A 4 13.80 0.61 -14.94
C ASP A 4 12.52 -0.25 -15.05
N ILE A 5 11.85 -0.48 -13.93
CA ILE A 5 10.57 -1.19 -13.95
C ILE A 5 9.47 -0.22 -14.37
N THR A 6 8.59 -0.69 -15.24
CA THR A 6 7.47 0.12 -15.72
C THR A 6 6.45 0.37 -14.61
N LEU A 7 5.62 1.40 -14.77
CA LEU A 7 4.56 1.72 -13.80
C LEU A 7 3.63 0.52 -13.56
N ALA A 8 3.26 -0.20 -14.62
CA ALA A 8 2.42 -1.39 -14.53
C ALA A 8 3.08 -2.51 -13.71
N GLN A 9 4.40 -2.71 -13.88
CA GLN A 9 5.14 -3.68 -13.08
C GLN A 9 5.25 -3.25 -11.61
N ALA A 10 5.43 -1.95 -11.35
CA ALA A 10 5.47 -1.42 -9.99
C ALA A 10 4.13 -1.55 -9.28
N GLU A 11 3.02 -1.27 -9.98
CA GLU A 11 1.66 -1.43 -9.47
C GLU A 11 1.34 -2.90 -9.16
N GLU A 12 1.69 -3.82 -10.06
CA GLU A 12 1.48 -5.25 -9.84
C GLU A 12 2.30 -5.77 -8.66
N LYS A 13 3.58 -5.38 -8.56
CA LYS A 13 4.44 -5.70 -7.42
C LYS A 13 3.86 -5.14 -6.12
N ALA A 14 3.40 -3.89 -6.13
CA ALA A 14 2.78 -3.26 -4.98
C ALA A 14 1.52 -4.03 -4.56
N ARG A 15 0.67 -4.41 -5.51
CA ARG A 15 -0.55 -5.19 -5.28
C ARG A 15 -0.25 -6.52 -4.61
N ILE A 16 0.64 -7.33 -5.20
CA ILE A 16 1.01 -8.65 -4.67
C ILE A 16 1.60 -8.50 -3.26
N ALA A 17 2.58 -7.60 -3.09
CA ALA A 17 3.24 -7.43 -1.80
C ALA A 17 2.27 -6.93 -0.71
N THR A 18 1.35 -6.04 -1.07
CA THR A 18 0.33 -5.54 -0.14
C THR A 18 -0.63 -6.66 0.26
N GLN A 19 -1.13 -7.47 -0.69
CA GLN A 19 -1.99 -8.61 -0.39
C GLN A 19 -1.29 -9.65 0.50
N THR A 20 -0.05 -10.02 0.17
CA THR A 20 0.75 -10.94 0.98
C THR A 20 0.96 -10.39 2.39
N ARG A 21 1.25 -9.09 2.51
CA ARG A 21 1.47 -8.46 3.82
C ARG A 21 0.18 -8.41 4.62
N LEU A 22 -0.94 -7.99 4.02
CA LEU A 22 -2.25 -7.91 4.66
C LEU A 22 -2.79 -9.29 5.08
N GLY A 23 -2.39 -10.37 4.42
CA GLY A 23 -2.72 -11.73 4.86
C GLY A 23 -2.25 -12.05 6.30
N ALA A 24 -1.20 -11.35 6.77
CA ALA A 24 -0.69 -11.48 8.14
C ALA A 24 -1.40 -10.58 9.17
N TYR A 25 -2.40 -9.79 8.75
CA TYR A 25 -3.16 -8.88 9.60
C TYR A 25 -4.64 -9.27 9.59
N ASP A 26 -5.35 -8.89 10.65
CA ASP A 26 -6.80 -8.94 10.66
C ASP A 26 -7.33 -7.70 9.94
N VAL A 27 -7.83 -7.92 8.72
CA VAL A 27 -8.48 -6.88 7.91
C VAL A 27 -9.98 -7.06 8.04
N PRO A 28 -10.70 -6.16 8.75
CA PRO A 28 -12.16 -6.18 8.79
C PRO A 28 -12.76 -6.11 7.38
N ASP A 29 -13.74 -6.96 7.08
CA ASP A 29 -14.48 -6.93 5.81
C ASP A 29 -15.14 -5.57 5.56
N ASP A 30 -15.64 -4.91 6.61
CA ASP A 30 -16.21 -3.55 6.55
C ASP A 30 -15.21 -2.49 6.04
N LEU A 31 -13.90 -2.68 6.27
CA LEU A 31 -12.88 -1.77 5.74
C LEU A 31 -12.65 -2.03 4.25
N MET A 32 -12.70 -3.29 3.78
CA MET A 32 -12.49 -3.62 2.38
C MET A 32 -13.51 -2.97 1.44
N GLY A 33 -14.73 -2.71 1.92
CA GLY A 33 -15.75 -1.98 1.17
C GLY A 33 -15.54 -0.46 1.09
N GLN A 34 -14.67 0.09 1.94
CA GLN A 34 -14.48 1.54 2.10
C GLN A 34 -13.06 2.01 1.81
N VAL A 35 -12.13 1.08 1.54
CA VAL A 35 -10.74 1.43 1.19
C VAL A 35 -10.67 2.16 -0.14
N VAL A 36 -9.95 3.27 -0.13
CA VAL A 36 -9.57 4.03 -1.29
C VAL A 36 -8.08 3.85 -1.51
N LEU A 37 -7.71 3.60 -2.77
CA LEU A 37 -6.32 3.59 -3.21
C LEU A 37 -5.97 4.98 -3.74
N THR A 38 -4.87 5.55 -3.24
CA THR A 38 -4.23 6.71 -3.86
C THR A 38 -2.78 6.38 -4.22
N THR A 39 -2.27 7.05 -5.25
CA THR A 39 -0.90 6.88 -5.72
C THR A 39 -0.22 8.23 -5.68
N LEU A 40 0.89 8.29 -4.94
CA LEU A 40 1.75 9.46 -4.82
C LEU A 40 3.04 9.24 -5.63
N PHE A 41 3.50 10.33 -6.24
CA PHE A 41 4.68 10.36 -7.09
C PHE A 41 5.78 11.10 -6.34
N GLU A 42 6.78 10.36 -5.85
CA GLU A 42 7.93 10.92 -5.13
C GLU A 42 9.19 10.70 -5.98
N GLY A 43 9.34 11.50 -7.04
CA GLY A 43 10.45 11.35 -7.98
C GLY A 43 10.44 9.98 -8.68
N ASP A 44 11.44 9.17 -8.37
CA ASP A 44 11.60 7.79 -8.87
C ASP A 44 10.80 6.77 -8.06
N ASP A 45 10.24 7.16 -6.91
CA ASP A 45 9.40 6.32 -6.09
C ASP A 45 7.91 6.48 -6.46
N ARG A 46 7.20 5.37 -6.38
CA ARG A 46 5.74 5.28 -6.46
C ARG A 46 5.23 4.80 -5.13
N VAL A 47 4.38 5.59 -4.49
CA VAL A 47 3.85 5.27 -3.17
C VAL A 47 2.35 5.06 -3.29
N PHE A 48 1.94 3.81 -3.12
CA PHE A 48 0.54 3.39 -3.12
C PHE A 48 0.04 3.41 -1.69
N VAL A 49 -1.00 4.17 -1.39
CA VAL A 49 -1.58 4.28 -0.05
C VAL A 49 -3.02 3.79 -0.12
N LEU A 50 -3.30 2.69 0.56
CA LEU A 50 -4.65 2.24 0.87
C LEU A 50 -5.07 2.87 2.19
N TYR A 51 -6.15 3.63 2.15
CA TYR A 51 -6.71 4.25 3.33
C TYR A 51 -8.24 4.23 3.28
N VAL A 52 -8.88 4.20 4.43
CA VAL A 52 -10.32 4.44 4.55
C VAL A 52 -10.52 5.93 4.86
N PRO A 53 -11.22 6.70 4.01
CA PRO A 53 -11.56 8.07 4.32
C PRO A 53 -12.51 8.07 5.52
N GLY A 54 -12.09 8.68 6.62
CA GLY A 54 -12.98 8.88 7.78
C GLY A 54 -14.06 9.91 7.49
N GLU A 55 -15.09 9.96 8.34
CA GLU A 55 -16.18 10.96 8.26
C GLU A 55 -15.68 12.41 8.27
N THR A 56 -14.46 12.65 8.76
CA THR A 56 -13.78 13.95 8.69
C THR A 56 -12.45 13.84 7.96
N ARG A 57 -12.18 14.81 7.07
CA ARG A 57 -10.94 14.91 6.25
C ARG A 57 -9.62 14.84 7.04
N SER A 58 -9.66 15.05 8.35
CA SER A 58 -8.46 15.09 9.22
C SER A 58 -8.01 13.74 9.77
N ALA A 59 -8.76 12.65 9.55
CA ALA A 59 -8.40 11.34 10.10
C ALA A 59 -8.60 10.18 9.10
N PRO A 60 -7.91 10.16 7.95
CA PRO A 60 -7.89 8.99 7.08
C PRO A 60 -7.20 7.83 7.80
N MET A 61 -7.85 6.68 7.88
CA MET A 61 -7.28 5.47 8.45
C MET A 61 -6.38 4.80 7.42
N ILE A 62 -5.07 4.86 7.59
CA ILE A 62 -4.11 4.23 6.65
C ILE A 62 -4.10 2.72 6.89
N VAL A 63 -4.65 1.97 5.94
CA VAL A 63 -4.68 0.50 6.00
C VAL A 63 -3.33 -0.06 5.62
N ALA A 64 -2.78 0.37 4.48
CA ALA A 64 -1.46 -0.05 4.03
C ALA A 64 -0.80 1.05 3.19
N LYS A 65 0.52 1.13 3.27
CA LYS A 65 1.33 2.03 2.46
C LYS A 65 2.46 1.22 1.82
N THR A 66 2.51 1.24 0.50
CA THR A 66 3.48 0.49 -0.28
C THR A 66 4.31 1.42 -1.13
N ARG A 67 5.61 1.51 -0.85
CA ARG A 67 6.57 2.28 -1.63
C ARG A 67 7.32 1.35 -2.57
N VAL A 68 7.38 1.72 -3.84
CA VAL A 68 8.13 1.00 -4.89
C VAL A 68 9.05 1.97 -5.61
N ASN A 69 10.34 1.67 -5.63
CA ASN A 69 11.33 2.45 -6.36
C ASN A 69 11.43 1.95 -7.80
N LEU A 70 11.18 2.81 -8.79
CA LEU A 70 11.15 2.41 -10.20
C LEU A 70 12.53 2.09 -10.79
N LYS A 71 13.60 2.67 -10.22
CA LYS A 71 14.98 2.46 -10.71
C LYS A 71 15.62 1.18 -10.18
N THR A 72 15.36 0.86 -8.91
CA THR A 72 15.98 -0.29 -8.23
C THR A 72 15.03 -1.47 -8.09
N GLY A 73 13.72 -1.24 -8.24
CA GLY A 73 12.69 -2.23 -7.94
C GLY A 73 12.52 -2.52 -6.45
N ALA A 74 13.15 -1.74 -5.56
CA ALA A 74 13.01 -1.88 -4.12
C ALA A 74 11.55 -1.65 -3.70
N LEU A 75 11.06 -2.45 -2.76
CA LEU A 75 9.67 -2.44 -2.31
C LEU A 75 9.61 -2.47 -0.78
N SER A 76 8.77 -1.64 -0.19
CA SER A 76 8.48 -1.62 1.24
C SER A 76 6.98 -1.50 1.48
N VAL A 77 6.45 -2.27 2.42
CA VAL A 77 5.02 -2.25 2.80
C VAL A 77 4.89 -1.99 4.29
N GLU A 78 4.19 -0.91 4.64
CA GLU A 78 3.87 -0.50 5.99
C GLU A 78 2.37 -0.69 6.24
N VAL A 79 2.00 -1.26 7.38
CA VAL A 79 0.61 -1.49 7.79
C VAL A 79 0.47 -0.91 9.21
N PRO A 80 0.19 0.40 9.34
CA PRO A 80 0.29 1.08 10.62
C PRO A 80 -0.93 0.87 11.53
N THR A 81 -2.11 0.64 10.95
CA THR A 81 -3.38 0.69 11.71
C THR A 81 -4.03 -0.67 11.94
N LEU A 82 -3.52 -1.75 11.34
CA LEU A 82 -4.06 -3.08 11.55
C LEU A 82 -3.26 -3.85 12.61
N SER A 83 -3.98 -4.62 13.42
CA SER A 83 -3.38 -5.60 14.33
C SER A 83 -2.91 -6.81 13.54
N LYS A 84 -1.73 -7.34 13.90
CA LYS A 84 -1.24 -8.60 13.33
C LYS A 84 -2.13 -9.73 13.83
N LYS A 85 -2.39 -10.71 12.96
CA LYS A 85 -3.07 -11.95 13.36
C LYS A 85 -2.27 -12.63 14.46
N GLY A 86 -2.90 -12.80 15.62
CA GLY A 86 -2.32 -13.47 16.80
C GLY A 86 -1.45 -12.59 17.70
N ALA A 87 -1.58 -11.26 17.63
CA ALA A 87 -1.00 -10.32 18.60
C ALA A 87 -1.91 -10.09 19.82
#